data_AF-A0A8T5E2N2-F1
#
_entry.id   AF-A0A8T5E2N2-F1
#
_cell.length_a   1.000
_cell.length_b   1.000
_cell.length_c   1.000
_cell.angle_alpha   90.00
_cell.angle_beta   90.00
_cell.angle_gamma   90.00
#
_symmetry.space_group_name_H-M   'P 1'
#
loop_
_entity.id
_entity.type
_entity.pdbx_description
1 polymer ?
#
loop_
_entity_poly.entity_id
_entity_poly.type
_entity_poly.pdbx_seq_one_letter_code
_entity_poly.pdbx_strand_id
1 'polypeptide(L)'
;MRNNTNKSIKLNRQLDKLLVEAMKKDLLVKIGWGREQDKKPRDGEIGAITLLPDKSKVLLLGNLGECAGAMNNGGVFTLQGSATSMLGAFQESGKIIVERDVGSKAGYKMKGGSIIIQGSAGIETGASMLGGTIIVRGHTGDSLGANMQGGMAIILGSTGAQPGVGMRGGKLVIAGSCPPPGENVSMRSINKTELEECKILLKPLGLTISDDALVLETIKILTNDNRKLKSHIAEGFENISLIPDNVERIPEHNSIDPYTLVLPNNLESEGILFPIPWLVECDNSNKWKGFNSERQPALVTSNPRKIDFVIINDANLSNAKTLIEECAGIFIDLKNLPPMNDAELEAIIVSLKSRMIETSLIFLRDDVNRVEELFRLVVELDLDGAFVDSSVPGGGIIAASLPLIGLAAKTWEFKKTNRTIMIGIDKNPDVQDMLIANASGCNLIVGPYDGDDIEGDLMSKNVMLKKWMVELGIDGLEKIGRKNLRANDHNTAAISGLRLIGYNRPLPMWLRK
;
A
#
# COMPACT_ATOMS: atom_id res chain seq x y z
N MET A 1 -14.74 -2.34 14.75
CA MET A 1 -13.97 -2.35 13.48
C MET A 1 -14.36 -3.51 12.59
N ARG A 2 -14.03 -4.78 12.91
CA ARG A 2 -14.28 -5.96 12.03
C ARG A 2 -15.69 -6.10 11.42
N ASN A 3 -16.74 -5.72 12.16
CA ASN A 3 -18.11 -5.73 11.63
C ASN A 3 -18.34 -4.72 10.50
N ASN A 4 -17.67 -3.55 10.53
CA ASN A 4 -17.74 -2.56 9.48
C ASN A 4 -16.91 -2.99 8.27
N THR A 5 -15.72 -3.54 8.48
CA THR A 5 -14.84 -4.13 7.45
C THR A 5 -15.60 -5.14 6.59
N ASN A 6 -16.28 -6.11 7.22
CA ASN A 6 -17.05 -7.14 6.51
C ASN A 6 -18.29 -6.57 5.79
N LYS A 7 -18.96 -5.56 6.36
CA LYS A 7 -20.07 -4.87 5.70
C LYS A 7 -19.58 -4.14 4.45
N SER A 8 -18.48 -3.41 4.54
CA SER A 8 -17.85 -2.71 3.43
C SER A 8 -17.44 -3.63 2.30
N ILE A 9 -16.79 -4.76 2.60
CA ILE A 9 -16.40 -5.75 1.59
C ILE A 9 -17.62 -6.29 0.86
N LYS A 10 -18.69 -6.64 1.59
CA LYS A 10 -19.95 -7.12 1.00
C LYS A 10 -20.60 -6.05 0.13
N LEU A 11 -20.63 -4.80 0.59
CA LEU A 11 -21.18 -3.67 -0.15
C LEU A 11 -20.45 -3.46 -1.49
N ASN A 12 -19.12 -3.40 -1.47
CA ASN A 12 -18.31 -3.20 -2.68
C ASN A 12 -18.46 -4.35 -3.67
N ARG A 13 -18.43 -5.60 -3.21
CA ARG A 13 -18.64 -6.78 -4.07
C ARG A 13 -20.03 -6.79 -4.73
N GLN A 14 -21.06 -6.39 -3.98
CA GLN A 14 -22.41 -6.25 -4.53
C GLN A 14 -22.49 -5.12 -5.55
N LEU A 15 -21.87 -3.97 -5.25
CA LEU A 15 -21.81 -2.83 -6.15
C LEU A 15 -21.15 -3.20 -7.48
N ASP A 16 -19.97 -3.83 -7.47
CA ASP A 16 -19.25 -4.18 -8.70
C ASP A 16 -20.11 -5.07 -9.62
N LYS A 17 -20.86 -6.03 -9.06
CA LYS A 17 -21.82 -6.85 -9.82
C LYS A 17 -22.93 -6.02 -10.45
N LEU A 18 -23.51 -5.09 -9.68
CA LEU A 18 -24.58 -4.21 -10.16
C LEU A 18 -24.10 -3.25 -11.24
N LEU A 19 -22.87 -2.72 -11.12
CA LEU A 19 -22.30 -1.78 -12.07
C LEU A 19 -22.13 -2.41 -13.46
N VAL A 20 -21.70 -3.66 -13.55
CA VAL A 20 -21.53 -4.37 -14.83
C VAL A 20 -22.82 -4.38 -15.64
N GLU A 21 -23.97 -4.59 -14.99
CA GLU A 21 -25.27 -4.59 -15.66
C GLU A 21 -25.80 -3.17 -15.89
N ALA A 22 -25.65 -2.30 -14.90
CA ALA A 22 -26.16 -0.92 -14.96
C ALA A 22 -25.48 -0.12 -16.08
N MET A 23 -24.16 -0.27 -16.25
CA MET A 23 -23.40 0.41 -17.30
C MET A 23 -23.82 0.00 -18.71
N LYS A 24 -24.21 -1.27 -18.92
CA LYS A 24 -24.74 -1.74 -20.22
C LYS A 24 -26.05 -1.06 -20.61
N LYS A 25 -26.81 -0.58 -19.61
CA LYS A 25 -28.15 0.02 -19.77
C LYS A 25 -28.18 1.52 -19.44
N ASP A 26 -27.02 2.13 -19.18
CA ASP A 26 -26.86 3.50 -18.67
C ASP A 26 -27.75 3.84 -17.44
N LEU A 27 -27.88 2.88 -16.52
CA LEU A 27 -28.74 3.01 -15.34
C LEU A 27 -27.97 3.52 -14.12
N LEU A 28 -28.67 4.24 -13.25
CA LEU A 28 -28.19 4.65 -11.92
C LEU A 28 -28.34 3.50 -10.93
N VAL A 29 -27.26 3.12 -10.25
CA VAL A 29 -27.31 2.20 -9.11
C VAL A 29 -27.66 2.99 -7.85
N LYS A 30 -28.79 2.65 -7.22
CA LYS A 30 -29.24 3.26 -5.96
C LYS A 30 -28.98 2.34 -4.78
N ILE A 31 -28.27 2.82 -3.77
CA ILE A 31 -27.91 2.09 -2.55
C ILE A 31 -28.47 2.78 -1.34
N GLY A 32 -29.17 2.03 -0.49
CA GLY A 32 -29.79 2.56 0.72
C GLY A 32 -31.28 2.85 0.57
N TRP A 33 -31.92 2.22 -0.42
CA TRP A 33 -33.37 2.17 -0.59
C TRP A 33 -33.82 0.70 -0.68
N GLY A 34 -34.95 0.37 -0.07
CA GLY A 34 -35.61 -0.91 -0.29
C GLY A 34 -36.50 -0.90 -1.55
N ARG A 35 -37.20 -2.02 -1.77
CA ARG A 35 -38.01 -2.24 -3.00
C ARG A 35 -39.18 -1.27 -3.12
N GLU A 36 -39.71 -0.80 -2.00
CA GLU A 36 -40.82 0.14 -1.94
C GLU A 36 -40.35 1.60 -1.78
N GLN A 37 -39.07 1.87 -2.12
CA GLN A 37 -38.39 3.16 -1.91
C GLN A 37 -38.27 3.60 -0.44
N ASP A 38 -38.44 2.67 0.49
CA ASP A 38 -38.19 2.90 1.91
C ASP A 38 -36.69 3.16 2.16
N LYS A 39 -36.39 4.21 2.93
CA LYS A 39 -35.01 4.64 3.22
C LYS A 39 -34.33 3.62 4.15
N LYS A 40 -33.19 3.09 3.72
CA LYS A 40 -32.32 2.19 4.49
C LYS A 40 -30.87 2.70 4.42
N PRO A 41 -30.55 3.79 5.11
CA PRO A 41 -29.22 4.40 5.02
C PRO A 41 -28.10 3.40 5.36
N ARG A 42 -26.94 3.60 4.73
CA ARG A 42 -25.69 2.89 5.01
C ARG A 42 -24.82 3.76 5.90
N ASP A 43 -24.46 3.27 7.07
CA ASP A 43 -23.74 4.05 8.08
C ASP A 43 -22.49 3.29 8.56
N GLY A 44 -21.33 3.95 8.40
CA GLY A 44 -20.03 3.51 8.90
C GLY A 44 -19.25 2.57 7.98
N GLU A 45 -19.70 2.28 6.76
CA GLU A 45 -18.89 1.57 5.78
C GLU A 45 -17.68 2.40 5.32
N ILE A 46 -16.49 1.86 5.54
CA ILE A 46 -15.18 2.41 5.11
C ILE A 46 -14.77 1.86 3.76
N GLY A 47 -13.90 2.56 3.02
CA GLY A 47 -13.37 2.10 1.73
C GLY A 47 -14.46 1.78 0.71
N ALA A 48 -15.62 2.43 0.83
CA ALA A 48 -16.83 2.12 0.08
C ALA A 48 -16.94 2.93 -1.20
N ILE A 49 -17.57 2.35 -2.22
CA ILE A 49 -17.85 3.03 -3.50
C ILE A 49 -16.55 3.50 -4.19
N THR A 50 -15.46 2.77 -3.98
CA THR A 50 -14.14 3.07 -4.54
C THR A 50 -13.94 2.46 -5.92
N LEU A 51 -12.89 2.89 -6.64
CA LEU A 51 -12.48 2.31 -7.94
C LEU A 51 -13.61 2.31 -8.98
N LEU A 52 -14.44 3.35 -8.97
CA LEU A 52 -15.55 3.47 -9.90
C LEU A 52 -15.06 3.61 -11.34
N PRO A 53 -15.49 2.74 -12.26
CA PRO A 53 -15.10 2.83 -13.67
C PRO A 53 -15.83 3.97 -14.38
N ASP A 54 -15.30 4.39 -15.53
CA ASP A 54 -15.95 5.34 -16.42
C ASP A 54 -17.40 4.93 -16.73
N LYS A 55 -18.29 5.92 -16.87
CA LYS A 55 -19.75 5.78 -17.10
C LYS A 55 -20.56 5.16 -15.96
N SER A 56 -19.93 4.69 -14.88
CA SER A 56 -20.69 4.24 -13.71
C SER A 56 -21.44 5.40 -13.05
N LYS A 57 -22.65 5.15 -12.57
CA LYS A 57 -23.48 6.13 -11.85
C LYS A 57 -23.99 5.48 -10.56
N VAL A 58 -23.62 6.05 -9.42
CA VAL A 58 -23.97 5.54 -8.10
C VAL A 58 -24.59 6.65 -7.26
N LEU A 59 -25.74 6.36 -6.67
CA LEU A 59 -26.38 7.19 -5.64
C LEU A 59 -26.45 6.36 -4.35
N LEU A 60 -25.90 6.89 -3.26
CA LEU A 60 -25.94 6.25 -1.95
C LEU A 60 -26.60 7.17 -0.91
N LEU A 61 -27.46 6.60 -0.08
CA LEU A 61 -28.03 7.25 1.11
C LEU A 61 -27.34 6.76 2.38
N GLY A 62 -26.87 7.68 3.22
CA GLY A 62 -26.27 7.39 4.53
C GLY A 62 -24.92 8.06 4.75
N ASN A 63 -24.25 7.74 5.86
CA ASN A 63 -22.99 8.34 6.27
C ASN A 63 -21.83 7.35 6.16
N LEU A 64 -20.93 7.59 5.20
CA LEU A 64 -19.79 6.71 4.95
C LEU A 64 -18.58 7.06 5.80
N GLY A 65 -17.73 6.06 6.01
CA GLY A 65 -16.45 6.22 6.69
C GLY A 65 -15.35 6.70 5.74
N GLU A 66 -14.12 6.30 6.05
CA GLU A 66 -12.89 6.76 5.42
C GLU A 66 -12.82 6.28 3.96
N CYS A 67 -12.17 7.07 3.11
CA CYS A 67 -11.94 6.75 1.69
C CYS A 67 -13.20 6.49 0.85
N ALA A 68 -14.35 7.08 1.22
CA ALA A 68 -15.55 7.00 0.39
C ALA A 68 -15.30 7.59 -1.01
N GLY A 69 -15.64 6.85 -2.06
CA GLY A 69 -15.44 7.32 -3.44
C GLY A 69 -13.97 7.45 -3.88
N ALA A 70 -13.00 6.98 -3.08
CA ALA A 70 -11.58 7.06 -3.41
C ALA A 70 -11.23 6.25 -4.68
N MET A 71 -10.14 6.63 -5.34
CA MET A 71 -9.62 5.97 -6.55
C MET A 71 -10.64 5.96 -7.71
N ASN A 72 -11.54 6.95 -7.78
CA ASN A 72 -12.53 7.04 -8.86
C ASN A 72 -11.85 7.29 -10.22
N ASN A 73 -12.22 6.50 -11.22
CA ASN A 73 -11.64 6.50 -12.56
C ASN A 73 -12.71 6.75 -13.65
N GLY A 74 -13.60 7.72 -13.39
CA GLY A 74 -14.55 8.23 -14.38
C GLY A 74 -16.02 8.11 -13.97
N GLY A 75 -16.31 7.45 -12.85
CA GLY A 75 -17.67 7.30 -12.33
C GLY A 75 -18.26 8.58 -11.77
N VAL A 76 -19.60 8.61 -11.73
CA VAL A 76 -20.40 9.62 -11.03
C VAL A 76 -20.91 9.04 -9.73
N PHE A 77 -20.46 9.59 -8.61
CA PHE A 77 -20.89 9.20 -7.27
C PHE A 77 -21.64 10.36 -6.60
N THR A 78 -22.87 10.10 -6.16
CA THR A 78 -23.65 11.04 -5.35
C THR A 78 -23.93 10.42 -3.98
N LEU A 79 -23.54 11.12 -2.92
CA LEU A 79 -23.73 10.73 -1.53
C LEU A 79 -24.76 11.66 -0.87
N GLN A 80 -25.91 11.11 -0.54
CA GLN A 80 -26.93 11.76 0.28
C GLN A 80 -26.62 11.52 1.76
N GLY A 81 -25.65 12.28 2.27
CA GLY A 81 -25.16 12.18 3.64
C GLY A 81 -23.75 12.74 3.74
N SER A 82 -23.01 12.27 4.74
CA SER A 82 -21.64 12.72 5.05
C SER A 82 -20.60 11.63 4.81
N ALA A 83 -19.35 12.03 4.70
CA ALA A 83 -18.20 11.12 4.69
C ALA A 83 -17.15 11.58 5.71
N THR A 84 -16.29 10.67 6.17
CA THR A 84 -15.17 11.05 7.06
C THR A 84 -13.94 11.45 6.24
N SER A 85 -12.74 10.96 6.57
CA SER A 85 -11.52 11.39 5.90
C SER A 85 -11.34 10.77 4.50
N MET A 86 -10.50 11.42 3.68
CA MET A 86 -10.06 10.93 2.37
C MET A 86 -11.17 10.66 1.34
N LEU A 87 -12.30 11.37 1.42
CA LEU A 87 -13.33 11.32 0.36
C LEU A 87 -12.69 11.65 -0.99
N GLY A 88 -12.87 10.76 -1.99
CA GLY A 88 -12.35 10.99 -3.34
C GLY A 88 -10.83 11.09 -3.43
N ALA A 89 -10.09 10.60 -2.43
CA ALA A 89 -8.64 10.55 -2.48
C ALA A 89 -8.16 9.70 -3.67
N PHE A 90 -7.04 10.09 -4.27
CA PHE A 90 -6.44 9.44 -5.45
C PHE A 90 -7.36 9.35 -6.68
N GLN A 91 -8.37 10.23 -6.78
CA GLN A 91 -9.27 10.26 -7.93
C GLN A 91 -8.53 10.69 -9.20
N GLU A 92 -8.70 9.91 -10.28
CA GLU A 92 -8.12 10.16 -11.60
C GLU A 92 -9.06 10.99 -12.47
N SER A 93 -10.35 10.66 -12.43
CA SER A 93 -11.39 11.33 -13.22
C SER A 93 -12.78 11.07 -12.63
N GLY A 94 -13.84 11.59 -13.27
CA GLY A 94 -15.22 11.43 -12.81
C GLY A 94 -15.72 12.57 -11.92
N LYS A 95 -16.84 12.33 -11.24
CA LYS A 95 -17.55 13.35 -10.45
C LYS A 95 -18.05 12.78 -9.14
N ILE A 96 -17.73 13.42 -8.02
CA ILE A 96 -18.26 13.09 -6.70
C ILE A 96 -19.09 14.27 -6.19
N ILE A 97 -20.28 14.00 -5.67
CA ILE A 97 -21.17 15.00 -5.08
C ILE A 97 -21.57 14.50 -3.70
N VAL A 98 -21.36 15.32 -2.67
CA VAL A 98 -21.75 15.03 -1.29
C VAL A 98 -22.69 16.12 -0.79
N GLU A 99 -23.87 15.73 -0.29
CA GLU A 99 -24.91 16.67 0.14
C GLU A 99 -24.63 17.33 1.50
N ARG A 100 -23.77 16.73 2.34
CA ARG A 100 -23.43 17.24 3.68
C ARG A 100 -21.92 17.41 3.86
N ASP A 101 -21.47 17.38 5.11
CA ASP A 101 -20.09 17.63 5.50
C ASP A 101 -19.18 16.42 5.23
N VAL A 102 -17.89 16.73 5.05
CA VAL A 102 -16.82 15.77 4.79
C VAL A 102 -15.69 16.00 5.78
N GLY A 103 -15.02 14.92 6.20
CA GLY A 103 -13.86 14.98 7.09
C GLY A 103 -12.58 15.53 6.43
N SER A 104 -11.44 15.19 7.04
CA SER A 104 -10.12 15.65 6.60
C SER A 104 -9.69 15.05 5.25
N LYS A 105 -8.72 15.69 4.58
CA LYS A 105 -8.06 15.16 3.37
C LYS A 105 -9.01 14.84 2.21
N ALA A 106 -10.12 15.57 2.08
CA ALA A 106 -11.01 15.42 0.92
C ALA A 106 -10.25 15.75 -0.38
N GLY A 107 -10.33 14.87 -1.38
CA GLY A 107 -9.60 15.02 -2.65
C GLY A 107 -8.07 14.90 -2.53
N TYR A 108 -7.57 14.25 -1.48
CA TYR A 108 -6.13 14.06 -1.28
C TYR A 108 -5.48 13.37 -2.48
N LYS A 109 -4.42 13.99 -3.04
CA LYS A 109 -3.70 13.50 -4.23
C LYS A 109 -4.58 13.22 -5.46
N MET A 110 -5.73 13.87 -5.57
CA MET A 110 -6.54 13.85 -6.78
C MET A 110 -5.76 14.37 -7.99
N LYS A 111 -5.85 13.66 -9.12
CA LYS A 111 -5.20 14.00 -10.40
C LYS A 111 -6.16 14.63 -11.40
N GLY A 112 -7.45 14.35 -11.29
CA GLY A 112 -8.45 14.89 -12.20
C GLY A 112 -9.88 14.56 -11.77
N GLY A 113 -10.86 15.10 -12.51
CA GLY A 113 -12.28 15.01 -12.17
C GLY A 113 -12.78 16.18 -11.32
N SER A 114 -13.96 16.02 -10.70
CA SER A 114 -14.55 17.03 -9.82
C SER A 114 -15.13 16.43 -8.54
N ILE A 115 -14.95 17.14 -7.41
CA ILE A 115 -15.56 16.82 -6.11
C ILE A 115 -16.36 18.04 -5.66
N ILE A 116 -17.65 17.86 -5.38
CA ILE A 116 -18.57 18.91 -4.95
C ILE A 116 -19.10 18.56 -3.58
N ILE A 117 -18.85 19.42 -2.60
CA ILE A 117 -19.25 19.26 -1.20
C ILE A 117 -20.22 20.39 -0.88
N GLN A 118 -21.48 20.04 -0.62
CA GLN A 118 -22.53 21.00 -0.28
C GLN A 118 -22.47 21.46 1.18
N GLY A 119 -21.81 20.69 2.06
CA GLY A 119 -21.47 21.10 3.42
C GLY A 119 -20.08 21.72 3.51
N SER A 120 -19.46 21.56 4.68
CA SER A 120 -18.07 21.92 4.99
C SER A 120 -17.12 20.74 4.80
N ALA A 121 -15.83 21.01 4.65
CA ALA A 121 -14.77 19.99 4.55
C ALA A 121 -13.71 20.19 5.64
N GLY A 122 -13.05 19.12 6.04
CA GLY A 122 -12.08 19.13 7.14
C GLY A 122 -10.71 19.70 6.78
N ILE A 123 -9.76 19.45 7.69
CA ILE A 123 -8.34 19.82 7.59
C ILE A 123 -7.71 19.13 6.36
N GLU A 124 -6.76 19.79 5.70
CA GLU A 124 -6.02 19.27 4.54
C GLU A 124 -6.88 18.94 3.31
N THR A 125 -8.04 19.59 3.17
CA THR A 125 -8.84 19.49 1.93
C THR A 125 -7.99 19.89 0.71
N GLY A 126 -7.99 19.06 -0.34
CA GLY A 126 -7.19 19.28 -1.54
C GLY A 126 -5.67 19.13 -1.34
N ALA A 127 -5.22 18.54 -0.24
CA ALA A 127 -3.79 18.37 0.00
C ALA A 127 -3.14 17.45 -1.05
N SER A 128 -1.95 17.86 -1.52
CA SER A 128 -1.15 17.19 -2.55
C SER A 128 -1.89 16.95 -3.87
N MET A 129 -2.96 17.71 -4.13
CA MET A 129 -3.72 17.66 -5.39
C MET A 129 -2.80 17.98 -6.58
N LEU A 130 -2.87 17.12 -7.60
CA LEU A 130 -2.11 17.22 -8.84
C LEU A 130 -2.96 17.84 -9.96
N GLY A 131 -4.29 17.69 -9.89
CA GLY A 131 -5.24 18.24 -10.85
C GLY A 131 -6.68 17.97 -10.47
N GLY A 132 -7.62 18.47 -11.26
CA GLY A 132 -9.08 18.39 -11.01
C GLY A 132 -9.67 19.65 -10.39
N THR A 133 -10.90 19.54 -9.90
CA THR A 133 -11.61 20.65 -9.24
C THR A 133 -12.32 20.21 -7.98
N ILE A 134 -12.09 20.91 -6.87
CA ILE A 134 -12.84 20.72 -5.62
C ILE A 134 -13.69 21.97 -5.38
N ILE A 135 -14.99 21.80 -5.11
CA ILE A 135 -15.91 22.90 -4.78
C ILE A 135 -16.52 22.60 -3.42
N VAL A 136 -16.32 23.51 -2.46
CA VAL A 136 -16.89 23.41 -1.10
C VAL A 136 -17.81 24.61 -0.88
N ARG A 137 -19.08 24.34 -0.59
CA ARG A 137 -20.07 25.40 -0.32
C ARG A 137 -19.89 25.99 1.09
N GLY A 138 -19.55 25.16 2.07
CA GLY A 138 -19.29 25.57 3.45
C GLY A 138 -17.84 26.00 3.67
N HIS A 139 -17.35 25.72 4.87
CA HIS A 139 -16.01 26.09 5.32
C HIS A 139 -15.00 24.96 5.07
N THR A 140 -13.72 25.29 5.10
CA THR A 140 -12.62 24.31 5.14
C THR A 140 -11.81 24.44 6.42
N GLY A 141 -11.25 23.32 6.88
CA GLY A 141 -10.31 23.31 8.00
C GLY A 141 -8.94 23.91 7.66
N ASP A 142 -7.96 23.67 8.53
CA ASP A 142 -6.59 24.16 8.34
C ASP A 142 -5.90 23.49 7.14
N SER A 143 -4.86 24.16 6.63
CA SER A 143 -3.96 23.62 5.60
C SER A 143 -4.66 23.22 4.30
N LEU A 144 -5.71 23.95 3.91
CA LEU A 144 -6.35 23.84 2.59
C LEU A 144 -5.29 23.87 1.48
N GLY A 145 -5.29 22.88 0.59
CA GLY A 145 -4.35 22.82 -0.53
C GLY A 145 -2.89 22.59 -0.11
N ALA A 146 -2.62 22.00 1.05
CA ALA A 146 -1.27 21.73 1.51
C ALA A 146 -0.49 20.90 0.47
N ASN A 147 0.72 21.32 0.09
CA ASN A 147 1.54 20.68 -0.95
C ASN A 147 0.85 20.51 -2.32
N MET A 148 -0.20 21.29 -2.62
CA MET A 148 -0.88 21.25 -3.92
C MET A 148 0.08 21.59 -5.07
N GLN A 149 0.04 20.80 -6.13
CA GLN A 149 0.90 20.94 -7.31
C GLN A 149 0.11 21.36 -8.55
N GLY A 150 -1.21 21.14 -8.56
CA GLY A 150 -2.08 21.53 -9.67
C GLY A 150 -3.56 21.36 -9.34
N GLY A 151 -4.42 21.86 -10.24
CA GLY A 151 -5.87 21.88 -10.07
C GLY A 151 -6.42 23.19 -9.51
N MET A 152 -7.71 23.17 -9.15
CA MET A 152 -8.39 24.33 -8.57
C MET A 152 -9.32 23.92 -7.42
N ALA A 153 -9.23 24.63 -6.29
CA ALA A 153 -10.19 24.47 -5.19
C ALA A 153 -10.98 25.76 -5.00
N ILE A 154 -12.31 25.70 -5.04
CA ILE A 154 -13.23 26.83 -4.87
C ILE A 154 -13.98 26.65 -3.56
N ILE A 155 -13.74 27.53 -2.59
CA ILE A 155 -14.34 27.51 -1.26
C ILE A 155 -15.24 28.74 -1.13
N LEU A 156 -16.55 28.51 -1.00
CA LEU A 156 -17.52 29.59 -0.86
C LEU A 156 -17.62 30.11 0.58
N GLY A 157 -17.16 29.33 1.57
CA GLY A 157 -17.02 29.76 2.95
C GLY A 157 -15.61 30.27 3.29
N SER A 158 -15.27 30.14 4.58
CA SER A 158 -13.96 30.54 5.13
C SER A 158 -13.03 29.34 5.26
N THR A 159 -11.72 29.58 5.28
CA THR A 159 -10.70 28.54 5.48
C THR A 159 -9.99 28.71 6.83
N GLY A 160 -9.44 27.60 7.36
CA GLY A 160 -8.60 27.59 8.54
C GLY A 160 -7.17 28.12 8.31
N ALA A 161 -6.29 27.86 9.27
CA ALA A 161 -4.93 28.37 9.29
C ALA A 161 -4.04 27.82 8.16
N GLN A 162 -3.06 28.62 7.74
CA GLN A 162 -2.02 28.25 6.76
C GLN A 162 -2.54 27.66 5.43
N PRO A 163 -3.53 28.28 4.76
CA PRO A 163 -3.96 27.81 3.45
C PRO A 163 -2.79 27.90 2.45
N GLY A 164 -2.67 26.89 1.58
CA GLY A 164 -1.61 26.78 0.58
C GLY A 164 -0.22 26.44 1.14
N VAL A 165 -0.10 25.95 2.39
CA VAL A 165 1.21 25.57 2.94
C VAL A 165 1.96 24.58 2.03
N GLY A 166 3.15 24.95 1.57
CA GLY A 166 3.95 24.12 0.65
C GLY A 166 3.39 24.02 -0.78
N MET A 167 2.41 24.84 -1.16
CA MET A 167 1.82 24.87 -2.50
C MET A 167 2.87 25.20 -3.58
N ARG A 168 2.92 24.36 -4.61
CA ARG A 168 3.86 24.44 -5.76
C ARG A 168 3.16 24.72 -7.08
N GLY A 169 1.84 24.66 -7.12
CA GLY A 169 1.02 24.96 -8.30
C GLY A 169 -0.48 24.82 -8.03
N GLY A 170 -1.29 25.16 -9.03
CA GLY A 170 -2.76 25.23 -8.91
C GLY A 170 -3.26 26.59 -8.41
N LYS A 171 -4.56 26.66 -8.09
CA LYS A 171 -5.21 27.87 -7.55
C LYS A 171 -6.20 27.51 -6.44
N LEU A 172 -6.19 28.28 -5.34
CA LEU A 172 -7.24 28.23 -4.33
C LEU A 172 -8.06 29.52 -4.42
N VAL A 173 -9.37 29.41 -4.54
CA VAL A 173 -10.30 30.54 -4.61
C VAL A 173 -11.20 30.50 -3.37
N ILE A 174 -11.17 31.54 -2.55
CA ILE A 174 -11.83 31.58 -1.24
C ILE A 174 -12.72 32.82 -1.19
N ALA A 175 -14.03 32.64 -1.04
CA ALA A 175 -14.99 33.74 -0.99
C ALA A 175 -15.21 34.30 0.43
N GLY A 176 -14.90 33.52 1.47
CA GLY A 176 -15.00 33.95 2.86
C GLY A 176 -13.69 34.46 3.46
N SER A 177 -13.56 34.33 4.78
CA SER A 177 -12.33 34.73 5.49
C SER A 177 -11.17 33.79 5.17
N CYS A 178 -10.02 34.38 4.86
CA CYS A 178 -8.76 33.69 4.60
C CYS A 178 -7.67 34.22 5.55
N PRO A 179 -7.16 33.40 6.49
CA PRO A 179 -5.95 33.72 7.24
C PRO A 179 -4.72 33.86 6.32
N PRO A 180 -3.61 34.42 6.81
CA PRO A 180 -2.37 34.51 6.04
C PRO A 180 -1.97 33.14 5.48
N PRO A 181 -1.63 33.06 4.17
CA PRO A 181 -1.27 31.80 3.55
C PRO A 181 0.10 31.31 4.00
N GLY A 182 0.42 30.06 3.66
CA GLY A 182 1.74 29.50 3.89
C GLY A 182 2.86 30.23 3.14
N GLU A 183 4.11 29.90 3.48
CA GLU A 183 5.28 30.46 2.81
C GLU A 183 5.25 30.24 1.29
N ASN A 184 5.74 31.21 0.51
CA ASN A 184 5.80 31.21 -0.96
C ASN A 184 4.45 31.22 -1.70
N VAL A 185 3.36 31.59 -1.02
CA VAL A 185 2.03 31.77 -1.62
C VAL A 185 1.65 33.25 -1.61
N SER A 186 1.24 33.78 -2.76
CA SER A 186 0.66 35.12 -2.86
C SER A 186 -0.85 35.05 -2.65
N MET A 187 -1.38 36.09 -2.00
CA MET A 187 -2.81 36.31 -1.85
C MET A 187 -3.20 37.59 -2.58
N ARG A 188 -4.20 37.50 -3.45
CA ARG A 188 -4.73 38.63 -4.21
C ARG A 188 -6.23 38.51 -4.41
N SER A 189 -6.89 39.59 -4.83
CA SER A 189 -8.28 39.52 -5.27
C SER A 189 -8.41 38.74 -6.59
N ILE A 190 -9.57 38.11 -6.78
CA ILE A 190 -9.94 37.41 -8.00
C ILE A 190 -9.99 38.37 -9.20
N ASN A 191 -9.49 37.92 -10.36
CA ASN A 191 -9.58 38.71 -11.59
C ASN A 191 -10.83 38.34 -12.41
N LYS A 192 -11.19 39.17 -13.40
CA LYS A 192 -12.40 38.96 -14.22
C LYS A 192 -12.41 37.62 -14.96
N THR A 193 -11.27 37.17 -15.47
CA THR A 193 -11.17 35.90 -16.21
C THR A 193 -11.41 34.70 -15.30
N GLU A 194 -10.81 34.67 -14.12
CA GLU A 194 -10.99 33.62 -13.11
C GLU A 194 -12.40 33.62 -12.55
N LEU A 195 -13.00 34.80 -12.40
CA LEU A 195 -14.38 34.93 -11.97
C LEU A 195 -15.33 34.29 -12.99
N GLU A 196 -15.12 34.50 -14.29
CA GLU A 196 -15.91 33.83 -15.33
C GLU A 196 -15.68 32.32 -15.38
N GLU A 197 -14.43 31.86 -15.20
CA GLU A 197 -14.11 30.42 -15.06
C GLU A 197 -14.87 29.80 -13.87
N CYS A 198 -14.85 30.45 -12.71
CA CYS A 198 -15.59 30.00 -11.52
C CYS A 198 -17.10 30.01 -11.78
N LYS A 199 -17.65 31.04 -12.43
CA LYS A 199 -19.09 31.10 -12.77
C LYS A 199 -19.52 29.94 -13.67
N ILE A 200 -18.70 29.53 -14.62
CA ILE A 200 -18.99 28.37 -15.49
C ILE A 200 -19.11 27.09 -14.66
N LEU A 201 -18.24 26.90 -13.66
CA LEU A 201 -18.24 25.72 -12.80
C LEU A 201 -19.37 25.74 -11.74
N LEU A 202 -19.72 26.92 -11.24
CA LEU A 202 -20.71 27.10 -10.16
C LEU A 202 -22.16 27.19 -10.67
N LYS A 203 -22.39 27.72 -11.87
CA LYS A 203 -23.73 27.91 -12.44
C LYS A 203 -24.56 26.62 -12.52
N PRO A 204 -24.02 25.46 -12.96
CA PRO A 204 -24.76 24.19 -12.95
C PRO A 204 -25.17 23.72 -11.55
N LEU A 205 -24.51 24.23 -10.50
CA LEU A 205 -24.81 23.92 -9.11
C LEU A 205 -25.77 24.94 -8.46
N GLY A 206 -26.17 25.98 -9.20
CA GLY A 206 -26.96 27.09 -8.67
C GLY A 206 -26.18 27.95 -7.66
N LEU A 207 -24.85 27.94 -7.73
CA LEU A 207 -23.97 28.66 -6.82
C LEU A 207 -23.39 29.91 -7.50
N THR A 208 -23.07 30.90 -6.69
CA THR A 208 -22.42 32.15 -7.10
C THR A 208 -21.22 32.41 -6.23
N ILE A 209 -20.23 33.10 -6.79
CA ILE A 209 -19.05 33.58 -6.06
C ILE A 209 -19.03 35.11 -6.12
N SER A 210 -18.62 35.72 -5.02
CA SER A 210 -18.49 37.17 -4.91
C SER A 210 -17.24 37.68 -5.64
N ASP A 211 -17.27 38.95 -6.00
CA ASP A 211 -16.20 39.67 -6.68
C ASP A 211 -15.05 40.09 -5.75
N ASP A 212 -15.24 39.95 -4.43
CA ASP A 212 -14.22 40.14 -3.40
C ASP A 212 -13.46 38.85 -3.01
N ALA A 213 -13.74 37.74 -3.70
CA ALA A 213 -13.06 36.47 -3.44
C ALA A 213 -11.53 36.59 -3.57
N LEU A 214 -10.83 35.89 -2.69
CA LEU A 214 -9.38 35.84 -2.62
C LEU A 214 -8.86 34.64 -3.41
N VAL A 215 -7.77 34.86 -4.14
CA VAL A 215 -7.05 33.82 -4.88
C VAL A 215 -5.67 33.65 -4.27
N LEU A 216 -5.35 32.40 -3.92
CA LEU A 216 -4.03 31.97 -3.52
C LEU A 216 -3.36 31.22 -4.68
N GLU A 217 -2.14 31.64 -5.00
CA GLU A 217 -1.31 31.03 -6.02
C GLU A 217 0.16 31.06 -5.59
N THR A 218 0.98 30.20 -6.19
CA THR A 218 2.42 30.17 -5.88
C THR A 218 3.15 31.34 -6.53
N ILE A 219 4.05 32.00 -5.79
CA ILE A 219 4.82 33.16 -6.29
C ILE A 219 5.88 32.71 -7.31
N LYS A 220 6.44 31.51 -7.10
CA LYS A 220 7.44 30.88 -7.97
C LYS A 220 7.09 29.41 -8.08
N ILE A 221 6.96 28.91 -9.31
CA ILE A 221 6.87 27.47 -9.55
C ILE A 221 8.20 26.86 -9.08
N LEU A 222 8.17 26.27 -7.89
CA LEU A 222 9.30 25.49 -7.38
C LEU A 222 9.45 24.28 -8.29
N THR A 223 10.61 24.13 -8.93
CA THR A 223 10.92 22.89 -9.65
C THR A 223 10.94 21.75 -8.64
N ASN A 224 10.09 20.75 -8.87
CA ASN A 224 10.01 19.55 -8.05
C ASN A 224 11.35 18.79 -8.09
N ASP A 225 12.20 18.94 -7.08
CA ASP A 225 13.21 17.92 -6.80
C ASP A 225 12.55 16.79 -6.00
N ASN A 226 11.76 15.97 -6.71
CA ASN A 226 11.13 14.78 -6.14
C ASN A 226 12.07 13.56 -6.20
N ARG A 227 13.39 13.76 -6.31
CA ARG A 227 14.35 12.65 -6.28
C ARG A 227 14.29 12.00 -4.91
N LYS A 228 13.70 10.80 -4.85
CA LYS A 228 13.79 9.95 -3.67
C LYS A 228 15.25 9.63 -3.39
N LEU A 229 15.63 9.64 -2.12
CA LEU A 229 16.96 9.18 -1.71
C LEU A 229 17.12 7.72 -2.14
N LYS A 230 18.22 7.41 -2.83
CA LYS A 230 18.51 6.05 -3.26
C LYS A 230 18.75 5.17 -2.03
N SER A 231 17.93 4.14 -1.91
CA SER A 231 18.11 3.06 -0.94
C SER A 231 18.95 1.96 -1.57
N HIS A 232 19.87 1.38 -0.82
CA HIS A 232 20.70 0.24 -1.25
C HIS A 232 21.17 -0.53 -0.02
N ILE A 233 21.76 -1.69 -0.23
CA ILE A 233 22.44 -2.49 0.79
C ILE A 233 23.95 -2.30 0.62
N ALA A 234 24.59 -1.91 1.72
CA ALA A 234 26.03 -1.75 1.80
C ALA A 234 26.73 -3.09 2.07
N GLU A 235 26.15 -3.92 2.95
CA GLU A 235 26.68 -5.23 3.32
C GLU A 235 25.53 -6.25 3.37
N GLY A 236 25.67 -7.33 2.60
CA GLY A 236 24.69 -8.39 2.45
C GLY A 236 24.84 -9.49 3.51
N PHE A 237 24.81 -10.74 3.07
CA PHE A 237 24.99 -11.91 3.91
C PHE A 237 26.41 -12.50 3.85
N GLU A 238 27.34 -11.87 3.13
CA GLU A 238 28.71 -12.36 2.88
C GLU A 238 29.49 -12.77 4.14
N ASN A 239 29.22 -12.13 5.28
CA ASN A 239 29.89 -12.39 6.54
C ASN A 239 29.15 -13.39 7.45
N ILE A 240 28.17 -14.13 6.91
CA ILE A 240 27.43 -15.17 7.63
C ILE A 240 27.61 -16.52 6.93
N SER A 241 28.08 -17.52 7.69
CA SER A 241 28.23 -18.89 7.23
C SER A 241 27.14 -19.82 7.74
N LEU A 242 26.76 -20.77 6.90
CA LEU A 242 25.90 -21.89 7.23
C LEU A 242 26.73 -23.07 7.76
N ILE A 243 26.31 -23.65 8.89
CA ILE A 243 26.97 -24.78 9.54
C ILE A 243 25.93 -25.86 9.87
N PRO A 244 26.23 -27.15 9.65
CA PRO A 244 25.40 -28.26 10.12
C PRO A 244 25.28 -28.26 11.64
N ASP A 245 24.09 -28.51 12.16
CA ASP A 245 23.84 -28.62 13.61
C ASP A 245 23.75 -30.08 14.08
N ASN A 246 23.41 -30.99 13.16
CA ASN A 246 23.26 -32.42 13.43
C ASN A 246 24.56 -33.20 13.18
N VAL A 247 24.78 -34.25 13.96
CA VAL A 247 25.87 -35.21 13.74
C VAL A 247 25.49 -36.22 12.64
N GLU A 248 24.20 -36.51 12.48
CA GLU A 248 23.69 -37.47 11.50
C GLU A 248 23.53 -36.82 10.12
N ARG A 249 24.14 -37.45 9.12
CA ARG A 249 24.02 -37.05 7.71
C ARG A 249 22.75 -37.65 7.12
N ILE A 250 22.04 -36.86 6.31
CA ILE A 250 20.92 -37.37 5.53
C ILE A 250 21.49 -38.19 4.35
N PRO A 251 21.02 -39.43 4.14
CA PRO A 251 21.42 -40.21 2.97
C PRO A 251 21.01 -39.52 1.66
N GLU A 252 21.83 -39.62 0.61
CA GLU A 252 21.56 -38.96 -0.68
C GLU A 252 20.24 -39.37 -1.36
N HIS A 253 19.68 -40.52 -0.99
CA HIS A 253 18.41 -41.03 -1.54
C HIS A 253 17.17 -40.54 -0.79
N ASN A 254 17.32 -39.82 0.32
CA ASN A 254 16.16 -39.25 1.02
C ASN A 254 15.48 -38.18 0.17
N SER A 255 14.15 -38.12 0.25
CA SER A 255 13.39 -37.04 -0.36
C SER A 255 13.65 -35.75 0.41
N ILE A 256 14.15 -34.73 -0.28
CA ILE A 256 14.32 -33.37 0.25
C ILE A 256 13.15 -32.51 -0.22
N ASP A 257 12.52 -31.81 0.73
CA ASP A 257 11.41 -30.89 0.53
C ASP A 257 11.90 -29.43 0.61
N PRO A 258 12.23 -28.78 -0.53
CA PRO A 258 12.65 -27.39 -0.56
C PRO A 258 11.47 -26.40 -0.54
N TYR A 259 10.23 -26.89 -0.48
CA TYR A 259 9.06 -26.05 -0.69
C TYR A 259 8.81 -25.14 0.52
N THR A 260 8.35 -23.92 0.24
CA THR A 260 7.79 -23.03 1.26
C THR A 260 6.32 -22.78 0.94
N LEU A 261 5.43 -23.14 1.86
CA LEU A 261 4.00 -22.88 1.71
C LEU A 261 3.62 -21.60 2.47
N VAL A 262 3.06 -20.63 1.75
CA VAL A 262 2.52 -19.40 2.32
C VAL A 262 1.00 -19.51 2.37
N LEU A 263 0.44 -19.55 3.57
CA LEU A 263 -1.00 -19.68 3.80
C LEU A 263 -1.63 -18.34 4.19
N PRO A 264 -2.89 -18.09 3.81
CA PRO A 264 -3.66 -17.00 4.39
C PRO A 264 -3.83 -17.23 5.90
N ASN A 265 -3.69 -16.17 6.70
CA ASN A 265 -3.74 -16.23 8.17
C ASN A 265 -5.05 -16.82 8.71
N ASN A 266 -6.14 -16.71 7.93
CA ASN A 266 -7.47 -17.17 8.30
C ASN A 266 -7.88 -18.52 7.68
N LEU A 267 -6.99 -19.18 6.92
CA LEU A 267 -7.27 -20.45 6.24
C LEU A 267 -6.20 -21.51 6.55
N GLU A 268 -6.63 -22.76 6.71
CA GLU A 268 -5.72 -23.90 6.92
C GLU A 268 -5.23 -24.53 5.60
N SER A 269 -5.79 -24.10 4.47
CA SER A 269 -5.49 -24.60 3.13
C SER A 269 -5.56 -23.47 2.09
N GLU A 270 -5.24 -23.78 0.82
CA GLU A 270 -5.32 -22.83 -0.31
C GLU A 270 -4.27 -21.70 -0.30
N GLY A 271 -3.02 -22.07 0.07
CA GLY A 271 -1.87 -21.16 -0.02
C GLY A 271 -1.11 -21.21 -1.34
N ILE A 272 -0.04 -20.44 -1.37
CA ILE A 272 0.90 -20.36 -2.48
C ILE A 272 2.15 -21.16 -2.14
N LEU A 273 2.49 -22.11 -3.01
CA LEU A 273 3.69 -22.92 -2.88
C LEU A 273 4.84 -22.25 -3.63
N PHE A 274 5.95 -22.08 -2.92
CA PHE A 274 7.21 -21.59 -3.47
C PHE A 274 8.16 -22.79 -3.69
N PRO A 275 8.51 -23.14 -4.94
CA PRO A 275 9.49 -24.18 -5.25
C PRO A 275 10.86 -24.00 -4.59
N ILE A 276 11.29 -22.75 -4.50
CA ILE A 276 12.43 -22.29 -3.71
C ILE A 276 12.00 -21.04 -2.94
N PRO A 277 12.58 -20.74 -1.76
CA PRO A 277 12.11 -19.68 -0.86
C PRO A 277 12.53 -18.27 -1.31
N TRP A 278 12.33 -17.97 -2.59
CA TRP A 278 12.63 -16.70 -3.24
C TRP A 278 11.38 -16.15 -3.92
N LEU A 279 10.96 -14.96 -3.52
CA LEU A 279 9.99 -14.17 -4.26
C LEU A 279 10.75 -13.26 -5.23
N VAL A 280 10.66 -13.56 -6.52
CA VAL A 280 11.41 -12.86 -7.56
C VAL A 280 10.77 -11.50 -7.85
N GLU A 281 11.47 -10.40 -7.61
CA GLU A 281 10.99 -9.06 -7.96
C GLU A 281 11.32 -8.76 -9.44
N CYS A 282 10.29 -8.46 -10.23
CA CYS A 282 10.44 -8.09 -11.64
C CYS A 282 9.25 -7.25 -12.13
N ASP A 283 9.33 -6.65 -13.31
CA ASP A 283 8.20 -5.86 -13.82
C ASP A 283 7.02 -6.72 -14.28
N ASN A 284 7.32 -7.88 -14.87
CA ASN A 284 6.34 -8.77 -15.50
C ASN A 284 6.92 -10.19 -15.68
N SER A 285 6.21 -11.18 -15.14
CA SER A 285 6.54 -12.61 -15.17
C SER A 285 5.71 -13.41 -16.18
N ASN A 286 4.71 -12.80 -16.84
CA ASN A 286 3.76 -13.50 -17.72
C ASN A 286 4.42 -14.12 -18.96
N LYS A 287 5.64 -13.72 -19.29
CA LYS A 287 6.42 -14.28 -20.41
C LYS A 287 7.32 -15.44 -20.01
N TRP A 288 7.41 -15.76 -18.72
CA TRP A 288 8.22 -16.88 -18.25
C TRP A 288 7.67 -18.19 -18.78
N LYS A 289 8.59 -19.05 -19.24
CA LYS A 289 8.26 -20.33 -19.86
C LYS A 289 9.22 -21.39 -19.36
N GLY A 290 8.68 -22.53 -18.96
CA GLY A 290 9.47 -23.64 -18.46
C GLY A 290 8.89 -24.24 -17.17
N PHE A 291 9.43 -25.39 -16.76
CA PHE A 291 8.87 -26.18 -15.68
C PHE A 291 9.02 -25.49 -14.31
N ASN A 292 10.11 -24.75 -14.10
CA ASN A 292 10.41 -24.09 -12.83
C ASN A 292 9.79 -22.70 -12.78
N SER A 293 10.02 -21.90 -13.82
CA SER A 293 9.60 -20.50 -13.90
C SER A 293 8.08 -20.33 -13.96
N GLU A 294 7.34 -21.22 -14.60
CA GLU A 294 5.86 -21.19 -14.60
C GLU A 294 5.25 -21.50 -13.22
N ARG A 295 6.01 -22.11 -12.31
CA ARG A 295 5.56 -22.45 -10.96
C ARG A 295 6.14 -21.57 -9.86
N GLN A 296 7.13 -20.74 -10.18
CA GLN A 296 7.75 -19.83 -9.21
C GLN A 296 6.95 -18.53 -9.13
N PRO A 297 6.43 -18.16 -7.94
CA PRO A 297 5.80 -16.85 -7.74
C PRO A 297 6.76 -15.68 -7.94
N ALA A 298 6.27 -14.60 -8.54
CA ALA A 298 6.98 -13.33 -8.67
C ALA A 298 6.24 -12.18 -7.97
N LEU A 299 6.98 -11.16 -7.55
CA LEU A 299 6.46 -9.86 -7.15
C LEU A 299 6.54 -8.92 -8.35
N VAL A 300 5.39 -8.52 -8.89
CA VAL A 300 5.29 -7.77 -10.13
C VAL A 300 4.63 -6.40 -9.99
N THR A 301 4.91 -5.53 -10.95
CA THR A 301 4.24 -4.23 -11.10
C THR A 301 3.16 -4.26 -12.18
N SER A 302 3.20 -5.23 -13.10
CA SER A 302 2.27 -5.34 -14.24
C SER A 302 2.01 -6.79 -14.68
N ASN A 303 0.82 -7.03 -15.25
CA ASN A 303 0.39 -8.29 -15.85
C ASN A 303 0.69 -9.54 -14.99
N PRO A 304 0.20 -9.61 -13.75
CA PRO A 304 0.44 -10.75 -12.88
C PRO A 304 -0.18 -12.04 -13.43
N ARG A 305 0.49 -13.17 -13.19
CA ARG A 305 -0.12 -14.50 -13.28
C ARG A 305 -0.87 -14.78 -11.97
N LYS A 306 -1.70 -15.84 -11.97
CA LYS A 306 -2.49 -16.25 -10.80
C LYS A 306 -1.68 -16.62 -9.56
N ILE A 307 -0.41 -16.96 -9.74
CA ILE A 307 0.52 -17.30 -8.66
C ILE A 307 1.38 -16.12 -8.21
N ASP A 308 1.27 -14.97 -8.88
CA ASP A 308 2.12 -13.81 -8.63
C ASP A 308 1.48 -12.83 -7.66
N PHE A 309 2.33 -12.02 -7.05
CA PHE A 309 1.95 -10.95 -6.15
C PHE A 309 2.14 -9.60 -6.84
N VAL A 310 1.29 -8.63 -6.49
CA VAL A 310 1.37 -7.28 -7.05
C VAL A 310 1.79 -6.29 -5.97
N ILE A 311 2.80 -5.46 -6.26
CA ILE A 311 3.12 -4.33 -5.39
C ILE A 311 2.16 -3.16 -5.65
N ILE A 312 1.48 -2.69 -4.60
CA ILE A 312 0.55 -1.56 -4.64
C ILE A 312 1.22 -0.36 -3.99
N ASN A 313 1.37 0.71 -4.76
CA ASN A 313 1.99 1.96 -4.35
C ASN A 313 1.22 3.17 -4.89
N ASP A 314 1.69 4.37 -4.60
CA ASP A 314 1.05 5.62 -5.02
C ASP A 314 0.86 5.77 -6.55
N ALA A 315 1.69 5.10 -7.36
CA ALA A 315 1.62 5.20 -8.81
C ALA A 315 0.49 4.36 -9.42
N ASN A 316 0.18 3.18 -8.84
CA ASN A 316 -0.77 2.24 -9.40
C ASN A 316 -2.05 2.04 -8.57
N LEU A 317 -2.14 2.61 -7.38
CA LEU A 317 -3.30 2.46 -6.48
C LEU A 317 -4.64 2.77 -7.15
N SER A 318 -4.71 3.82 -7.99
CA SER A 318 -5.94 4.22 -8.69
C SER A 318 -6.39 3.25 -9.78
N ASN A 319 -5.47 2.46 -10.33
CA ASN A 319 -5.73 1.45 -11.37
C ASN A 319 -5.56 0.03 -10.82
N ALA A 320 -5.52 -0.13 -9.49
CA ALA A 320 -5.23 -1.41 -8.86
C ALA A 320 -6.23 -2.50 -9.26
N LYS A 321 -7.51 -2.15 -9.51
CA LYS A 321 -8.57 -3.11 -9.86
C LYS A 321 -8.14 -4.09 -10.98
N THR A 322 -7.56 -3.59 -12.06
CA THR A 322 -7.16 -4.44 -13.19
C THR A 322 -5.96 -5.35 -12.90
N LEU A 323 -5.17 -5.02 -11.87
CA LEU A 323 -3.99 -5.79 -11.48
C LEU A 323 -4.33 -6.87 -10.46
N ILE A 324 -5.30 -6.65 -9.58
CA ILE A 324 -5.50 -7.49 -8.39
C ILE A 324 -6.60 -8.55 -8.53
N GLU A 325 -7.36 -8.56 -9.63
CA GLU A 325 -8.48 -9.49 -9.82
C GLU A 325 -8.02 -10.95 -9.95
N GLU A 326 -6.86 -11.20 -10.58
CA GLU A 326 -6.35 -12.54 -10.86
C GLU A 326 -4.90 -12.75 -10.37
N CYS A 327 -4.54 -12.19 -9.22
CA CYS A 327 -3.25 -12.41 -8.57
C CYS A 327 -3.36 -13.28 -7.31
N ALA A 328 -2.23 -13.84 -6.87
CA ALA A 328 -2.15 -14.58 -5.61
C ALA A 328 -2.28 -13.69 -4.38
N GLY A 329 -1.84 -12.44 -4.49
CA GLY A 329 -1.89 -11.48 -3.40
C GLY A 329 -1.29 -10.13 -3.74
N ILE A 330 -1.26 -9.25 -2.75
CA ILE A 330 -0.73 -7.90 -2.88
C ILE A 330 0.24 -7.55 -1.75
N PHE A 331 1.20 -6.67 -2.06
CA PHE A 331 2.03 -5.98 -1.09
C PHE A 331 1.69 -4.50 -1.11
N ILE A 332 1.15 -3.99 -0.01
CA ILE A 332 0.88 -2.56 0.14
C ILE A 332 2.17 -1.89 0.62
N ASP A 333 2.73 -1.06 -0.25
CA ASP A 333 4.04 -0.45 -0.07
C ASP A 333 3.94 0.86 0.70
N LEU A 334 4.07 0.77 2.03
CA LEU A 334 3.96 1.91 2.94
C LEU A 334 5.11 2.91 2.76
N LYS A 335 6.27 2.45 2.28
CA LYS A 335 7.42 3.31 1.96
C LYS A 335 7.13 4.25 0.80
N ASN A 336 6.34 3.77 -0.18
CA ASN A 336 6.00 4.52 -1.38
C ASN A 336 4.56 5.04 -1.42
N LEU A 337 3.80 4.86 -0.35
CA LEU A 337 2.50 5.49 -0.13
C LEU A 337 2.62 6.73 0.75
N PRO A 338 1.69 7.68 0.61
CA PRO A 338 1.63 8.82 1.53
C PRO A 338 1.31 8.37 2.97
N PRO A 339 1.69 9.17 3.98
CA PRO A 339 1.38 8.86 5.37
C PRO A 339 -0.13 8.87 5.62
N MET A 340 -0.61 7.81 6.25
CA MET A 340 -2.02 7.56 6.56
C MET A 340 -2.13 7.06 8.00
N ASN A 341 -3.26 7.35 8.63
CA ASN A 341 -3.58 6.72 9.92
C ASN A 341 -4.12 5.30 9.70
N ASP A 342 -4.29 4.56 10.80
CA ASP A 342 -4.73 3.16 10.78
C ASP A 342 -6.10 2.98 10.09
N ALA A 343 -7.05 3.91 10.28
CA ALA A 343 -8.38 3.83 9.68
C ALA A 343 -8.37 4.11 8.17
N GLU A 344 -7.55 5.07 7.73
CA GLU A 344 -7.31 5.38 6.32
C GLU A 344 -6.66 4.19 5.60
N LEU A 345 -5.67 3.56 6.23
CA LEU A 345 -5.02 2.36 5.71
C LEU A 345 -5.98 1.16 5.65
N GLU A 346 -6.76 0.93 6.72
CA GLU A 346 -7.79 -0.12 6.74
C GLU A 346 -8.80 0.07 5.60
N ALA A 347 -9.25 1.31 5.36
CA ALA A 347 -10.19 1.63 4.29
C ALA A 347 -9.64 1.31 2.89
N ILE A 348 -8.35 1.59 2.63
CA ILE A 348 -7.69 1.20 1.38
C ILE A 348 -7.60 -0.32 1.25
N ILE A 349 -7.20 -1.02 2.32
CA ILE A 349 -7.14 -2.49 2.34
C ILE A 349 -8.52 -3.10 2.04
N VAL A 350 -9.57 -2.59 2.68
CA VAL A 350 -10.96 -3.00 2.45
C VAL A 350 -11.37 -2.80 1.00
N SER A 351 -11.04 -1.64 0.43
CA SER A 351 -11.30 -1.33 -0.97
C SER A 351 -10.65 -2.36 -1.91
N LEU A 352 -9.37 -2.66 -1.71
CA LEU A 352 -8.61 -3.61 -2.54
C LEU A 352 -9.10 -5.05 -2.33
N LYS A 353 -9.16 -5.52 -1.08
CA LYS A 353 -9.62 -6.87 -0.71
C LYS A 353 -10.99 -7.21 -1.26
N SER A 354 -11.88 -6.23 -1.38
CA SER A 354 -13.22 -6.45 -1.94
C SER A 354 -13.23 -6.83 -3.43
N ARG A 355 -12.15 -6.56 -4.18
CA ARG A 355 -11.97 -6.94 -5.60
C ARG A 355 -11.10 -8.18 -5.79
N MET A 356 -10.57 -8.72 -4.71
CA MET A 356 -9.73 -9.92 -4.73
C MET A 356 -10.56 -11.16 -4.41
N ILE A 357 -10.07 -12.31 -4.86
CA ILE A 357 -10.60 -13.61 -4.44
C ILE A 357 -10.39 -13.80 -2.93
N GLU A 358 -11.23 -14.62 -2.29
CA GLU A 358 -11.21 -14.73 -0.81
C GLU A 358 -9.92 -15.32 -0.25
N THR A 359 -9.21 -16.11 -1.06
CA THR A 359 -7.94 -16.76 -0.72
C THR A 359 -6.72 -15.90 -0.98
N SER A 360 -6.89 -14.69 -1.54
CA SER A 360 -5.76 -13.82 -1.84
C SER A 360 -5.06 -13.34 -0.57
N LEU A 361 -3.73 -13.31 -0.64
CA LEU A 361 -2.86 -12.87 0.44
C LEU A 361 -2.65 -11.35 0.42
N ILE A 362 -2.57 -10.73 1.58
CA ILE A 362 -2.31 -9.30 1.75
C ILE A 362 -1.15 -9.10 2.73
N PHE A 363 -0.11 -8.43 2.24
CA PHE A 363 1.10 -8.11 2.97
C PHE A 363 1.29 -6.59 3.05
N LEU A 364 2.00 -6.14 4.09
CA LEU A 364 2.53 -4.77 4.15
C LEU A 364 4.04 -4.80 3.88
N ARG A 365 4.53 -3.82 3.13
CA ARG A 365 5.96 -3.57 2.90
C ARG A 365 6.36 -2.25 3.56
N ASP A 366 7.44 -2.26 4.33
CA ASP A 366 8.10 -1.06 4.85
C ASP A 366 9.59 -1.32 5.12
N ASP A 367 10.34 -0.27 5.44
CA ASP A 367 11.76 -0.32 5.76
C ASP A 367 12.02 -1.03 7.10
N VAL A 368 13.17 -1.70 7.21
CA VAL A 368 13.62 -2.36 8.46
C VAL A 368 13.60 -1.45 9.68
N ASN A 369 13.86 -0.15 9.51
CA ASN A 369 13.83 0.83 10.61
C ASN A 369 12.43 1.06 11.19
N ARG A 370 11.38 0.60 10.50
CA ARG A 370 9.97 0.69 10.93
C ARG A 370 9.37 -0.68 11.23
N VAL A 371 10.19 -1.72 11.40
CA VAL A 371 9.72 -3.11 11.56
C VAL A 371 8.73 -3.30 12.71
N GLU A 372 8.91 -2.61 13.84
CA GLU A 372 7.98 -2.69 14.98
C GLU A 372 6.58 -2.18 14.62
N GLU A 373 6.52 -1.05 13.94
CA GLU A 373 5.26 -0.44 13.49
C GLU A 373 4.61 -1.25 12.37
N LEU A 374 5.43 -1.74 11.42
CA LEU A 374 4.98 -2.64 10.36
C LEU A 374 4.30 -3.88 10.95
N PHE A 375 4.93 -4.50 11.96
CA PHE A 375 4.43 -5.74 12.55
C PHE A 375 3.19 -5.49 13.41
N ARG A 376 3.11 -4.36 14.12
CA ARG A 376 1.88 -3.89 14.77
C ARG A 376 0.73 -3.84 13.78
N LEU A 377 0.91 -3.10 12.68
CA LEU A 377 -0.13 -2.91 11.66
C LEU A 377 -0.59 -4.23 11.06
N VAL A 378 0.34 -5.13 10.73
CA VAL A 378 0.01 -6.46 10.20
C VAL A 378 -0.88 -7.24 11.18
N VAL A 379 -0.60 -7.18 12.49
CA VAL A 379 -1.41 -7.90 13.50
C VAL A 379 -2.76 -7.23 13.72
N GLU A 380 -2.78 -5.91 13.91
CA GLU A 380 -4.01 -5.16 14.23
C GLU A 380 -5.01 -5.14 13.06
N LEU A 381 -4.52 -5.08 11.82
CA LEU A 381 -5.32 -5.14 10.60
C LEU A 381 -5.60 -6.57 10.13
N ASP A 382 -5.15 -7.59 10.87
CA ASP A 382 -5.36 -9.02 10.59
C ASP A 382 -4.89 -9.46 9.19
N LEU A 383 -3.66 -9.10 8.85
CA LEU A 383 -3.02 -9.38 7.55
C LEU A 383 -2.13 -10.63 7.61
N ASP A 384 -1.71 -11.13 6.44
CA ASP A 384 -1.06 -12.43 6.28
C ASP A 384 0.44 -12.42 6.60
N GLY A 385 1.06 -11.23 6.60
CA GLY A 385 2.46 -11.09 6.94
C GLY A 385 3.07 -9.74 6.57
N ALA A 386 4.39 -9.69 6.62
CA ALA A 386 5.18 -8.50 6.39
C ALA A 386 6.34 -8.76 5.42
N PHE A 387 6.61 -7.78 4.57
CA PHE A 387 7.84 -7.66 3.79
C PHE A 387 8.69 -6.53 4.38
N VAL A 388 9.82 -6.90 4.99
CA VAL A 388 10.80 -5.98 5.54
C VAL A 388 11.88 -5.68 4.50
N ASP A 389 11.90 -4.46 3.98
CA ASP A 389 12.92 -4.00 3.04
C ASP A 389 14.20 -3.62 3.82
N SER A 390 15.31 -4.33 3.54
CA SER A 390 16.60 -4.06 4.17
C SER A 390 17.37 -2.94 3.47
N SER A 391 16.89 -2.47 2.31
CA SER A 391 17.49 -1.34 1.60
C SER A 391 17.04 -0.03 2.24
N VAL A 392 17.99 0.73 2.78
CA VAL A 392 17.71 2.01 3.45
C VAL A 392 18.52 3.15 2.81
N PRO A 393 18.03 4.41 2.90
CA PRO A 393 18.83 5.56 2.54
C PRO A 393 20.14 5.57 3.33
N GLY A 394 21.27 5.53 2.63
CA GLY A 394 22.61 5.49 3.25
C GLY A 394 23.29 4.12 3.30
N GLY A 395 22.61 3.05 2.88
CA GLY A 395 23.20 1.70 2.79
C GLY A 395 22.85 0.81 3.98
N GLY A 396 22.00 -0.17 3.77
CA GLY A 396 21.60 -1.14 4.79
C GLY A 396 22.65 -2.21 5.05
N ILE A 397 22.68 -2.72 6.28
CA ILE A 397 23.48 -3.89 6.67
C ILE A 397 22.49 -5.00 7.02
N ILE A 398 22.42 -6.04 6.20
CA ILE A 398 21.37 -7.07 6.37
C ILE A 398 21.56 -7.83 7.68
N ALA A 399 22.81 -8.14 8.07
CA ALA A 399 23.10 -8.83 9.32
C ALA A 399 22.54 -8.11 10.56
N ALA A 400 22.53 -6.77 10.56
CA ALA A 400 21.95 -5.95 11.64
C ALA A 400 20.42 -5.95 11.64
N SER A 401 19.80 -6.26 10.50
CA SER A 401 18.34 -6.33 10.33
C SER A 401 17.73 -7.58 10.99
N LEU A 402 18.48 -8.70 11.01
CA LEU A 402 18.02 -9.99 11.55
C LEU A 402 17.59 -9.97 13.03
N PRO A 403 18.33 -9.37 13.97
CA PRO A 403 17.87 -9.27 15.36
C PRO A 403 16.66 -8.34 15.51
N LEU A 404 16.59 -7.24 14.74
CA LEU A 404 15.43 -6.32 14.78
C LEU A 404 14.14 -7.04 14.36
N ILE A 405 14.19 -7.72 13.22
CA ILE A 405 13.07 -8.54 12.70
C ILE A 405 12.68 -9.62 13.72
N GLY A 406 13.67 -10.34 14.25
CA GLY A 406 13.41 -11.44 15.20
C GLY A 406 12.82 -10.99 16.53
N LEU A 407 13.21 -9.82 17.04
CA LEU A 407 12.64 -9.23 18.26
C LEU A 407 11.22 -8.74 18.02
N ALA A 408 10.98 -7.97 16.96
CA ALA A 408 9.64 -7.51 16.59
C ALA A 408 8.68 -8.69 16.35
N ALA A 409 9.13 -9.72 15.62
CA ALA A 409 8.35 -10.94 15.35
C ALA A 409 7.90 -11.63 16.64
N LYS A 410 8.76 -11.61 17.67
CA LYS A 410 8.47 -12.18 18.98
C LYS A 410 7.48 -11.31 19.76
N THR A 411 7.68 -9.98 19.77
CA THR A 411 6.79 -9.02 20.43
C THR A 411 5.36 -9.12 19.90
N TRP A 412 5.22 -9.21 18.58
CA TRP A 412 3.93 -9.27 17.88
C TRP A 412 3.44 -10.71 17.60
N GLU A 413 4.08 -11.71 18.20
CA GLU A 413 3.69 -13.12 18.18
C GLU A 413 3.48 -13.75 16.78
N PHE A 414 4.21 -13.31 15.76
CA PHE A 414 4.06 -13.76 14.36
C PHE A 414 4.08 -15.29 14.22
N LYS A 415 4.93 -15.97 14.98
CA LYS A 415 5.06 -17.43 14.97
C LYS A 415 3.81 -18.15 15.50
N LYS A 416 3.08 -17.57 16.45
CA LYS A 416 1.86 -18.19 17.01
C LYS A 416 0.68 -18.08 16.04
N THR A 417 0.70 -17.07 15.16
CA THR A 417 -0.37 -16.80 14.20
C THR A 417 0.00 -17.18 12.78
N ASN A 418 1.05 -17.99 12.57
CA ASN A 418 1.51 -18.45 11.25
C ASN A 418 1.66 -17.32 10.21
N ARG A 419 2.05 -16.12 10.63
CA ARG A 419 2.25 -14.98 9.73
C ARG A 419 3.60 -15.10 9.02
N THR A 420 3.59 -14.76 7.74
CA THR A 420 4.79 -14.88 6.89
C THR A 420 5.67 -13.64 7.04
N ILE A 421 6.97 -13.85 7.21
CA ILE A 421 7.97 -12.78 7.23
C ILE A 421 8.85 -12.92 6.00
N MET A 422 8.96 -11.85 5.22
CA MET A 422 9.84 -11.78 4.06
C MET A 422 10.90 -10.69 4.28
N ILE A 423 12.12 -10.93 3.83
CA ILE A 423 13.22 -9.96 3.89
C ILE A 423 13.67 -9.57 2.49
N GLY A 424 13.78 -8.26 2.23
CA GLY A 424 14.22 -7.72 0.95
C GLY A 424 15.71 -7.53 0.84
N ILE A 425 16.22 -7.84 -0.34
CA ILE A 425 17.57 -7.52 -0.79
C ILE A 425 17.53 -6.78 -2.14
N ASP A 426 18.62 -6.11 -2.50
CA ASP A 426 18.71 -5.26 -3.70
C ASP A 426 19.52 -5.91 -4.85
N LYS A 427 19.81 -7.20 -4.73
CA LYS A 427 20.55 -8.03 -5.71
C LYS A 427 19.87 -9.38 -5.89
N ASN A 428 20.23 -10.10 -6.95
CA ASN A 428 19.79 -11.48 -7.16
C ASN A 428 20.30 -12.38 -6.00
N PRO A 429 19.40 -13.01 -5.21
CA PRO A 429 19.78 -13.82 -4.05
C PRO A 429 20.40 -15.15 -4.45
N ASP A 430 21.49 -15.53 -3.79
CA ASP A 430 22.02 -16.88 -3.87
C ASP A 430 21.31 -17.85 -2.91
N VAL A 431 21.53 -19.15 -3.11
CA VAL A 431 20.93 -20.19 -2.28
C VAL A 431 21.34 -20.06 -0.81
N GLN A 432 22.54 -19.56 -0.53
CA GLN A 432 22.98 -19.31 0.83
C GLN A 432 22.18 -18.17 1.47
N ASP A 433 21.90 -17.08 0.74
CA ASP A 433 21.06 -15.97 1.23
C ASP A 433 19.67 -16.46 1.61
N MET A 434 19.08 -17.29 0.74
CA MET A 434 17.79 -17.94 0.98
C MET A 434 17.80 -18.76 2.29
N LEU A 435 18.83 -19.57 2.50
CA LEU A 435 18.95 -20.41 3.70
C LEU A 435 19.26 -19.58 4.95
N ILE A 436 20.06 -18.52 4.84
CA ILE A 436 20.37 -17.62 5.95
C ILE A 436 19.12 -16.84 6.38
N ALA A 437 18.32 -16.34 5.44
CA ALA A 437 17.04 -15.71 5.71
C ALA A 437 16.08 -16.68 6.44
N ASN A 438 15.92 -17.90 5.93
CA ASN A 438 15.12 -18.96 6.56
C ASN A 438 15.60 -19.28 7.97
N ALA A 439 16.90 -19.50 8.13
CA ALA A 439 17.51 -19.80 9.43
C ALA A 439 17.32 -18.65 10.45
N SER A 440 17.18 -17.42 9.95
CA SER A 440 16.97 -16.24 10.79
C SER A 440 15.50 -16.02 11.19
N GLY A 441 14.58 -16.81 10.61
CA GLY A 441 13.14 -16.74 10.87
C GLY A 441 12.33 -15.99 9.81
N CYS A 442 12.93 -15.65 8.67
CA CYS A 442 12.22 -15.09 7.51
C CYS A 442 11.88 -16.22 6.54
N ASN A 443 10.60 -16.46 6.25
CA ASN A 443 10.15 -17.55 5.39
C ASN A 443 10.63 -17.42 3.94
N LEU A 444 10.72 -16.19 3.43
CA LEU A 444 11.10 -15.92 2.04
C LEU A 444 12.11 -14.77 1.97
N ILE A 445 13.00 -14.83 0.98
CA ILE A 445 13.80 -13.70 0.53
C ILE A 445 13.13 -13.06 -0.69
N VAL A 446 13.09 -11.73 -0.73
CA VAL A 446 12.61 -10.96 -1.89
C VAL A 446 13.81 -10.27 -2.51
N GLY A 447 14.01 -10.46 -3.81
CA GLY A 447 15.14 -9.83 -4.50
C GLY A 447 14.93 -9.81 -6.01
N PRO A 448 15.56 -8.84 -6.71
CA PRO A 448 15.40 -8.68 -8.15
C PRO A 448 16.01 -9.83 -8.94
N TYR A 449 15.52 -10.03 -10.15
CA TYR A 449 16.18 -10.83 -11.18
C TYR A 449 16.56 -9.95 -12.39
N ASP A 450 17.83 -9.93 -12.73
CA ASP A 450 18.43 -9.11 -13.79
C ASP A 450 19.04 -9.94 -14.95
N GLY A 451 18.89 -11.26 -14.92
CA GLY A 451 19.36 -12.16 -15.99
C GLY A 451 18.35 -12.36 -17.13
N ASP A 452 18.78 -13.11 -18.16
CA ASP A 452 17.96 -13.40 -19.35
C ASP A 452 17.32 -14.81 -19.33
N ASP A 453 17.83 -15.75 -18.52
CA ASP A 453 17.39 -17.16 -18.44
C ASP A 453 16.92 -17.53 -17.02
N ILE A 454 15.71 -17.09 -16.67
CA ILE A 454 15.10 -17.36 -15.36
C ILE A 454 14.84 -18.85 -15.14
N GLU A 455 14.55 -19.62 -16.20
CA GLU A 455 14.29 -21.05 -16.10
C GLU A 455 15.56 -21.80 -15.68
N GLY A 456 16.68 -21.52 -16.36
CA GLY A 456 17.98 -22.09 -16.03
C GLY A 456 18.46 -21.69 -14.64
N ASP A 457 18.27 -20.41 -14.26
CA ASP A 457 18.64 -19.90 -12.95
C ASP A 457 17.87 -20.61 -11.82
N LEU A 458 16.54 -20.66 -11.91
CA LEU A 458 15.69 -21.37 -10.93
C LEU A 458 16.02 -22.86 -10.86
N MET A 459 16.26 -23.52 -12.00
CA MET A 459 16.67 -24.92 -12.03
C MET A 459 18.00 -25.13 -11.28
N SER A 460 18.99 -24.28 -11.53
CA SER A 460 20.31 -24.36 -10.90
C SER A 460 20.23 -24.11 -9.39
N LYS A 461 19.47 -23.09 -8.96
CA LYS A 461 19.27 -22.75 -7.55
C LYS A 461 18.49 -23.85 -6.81
N ASN A 462 17.49 -24.48 -7.43
CA ASN A 462 16.78 -25.61 -6.82
C ASN A 462 17.70 -26.81 -6.57
N VAL A 463 18.52 -27.19 -7.56
CA VAL A 463 19.52 -28.27 -7.41
C VAL A 463 20.51 -27.93 -6.29
N MET A 464 21.01 -26.70 -6.26
CA MET A 464 21.98 -26.27 -5.26
C MET A 464 21.36 -26.17 -3.85
N LEU A 465 20.10 -25.75 -3.74
CA LEU A 465 19.36 -25.72 -2.49
C LEU A 465 19.25 -27.11 -1.86
N LYS A 466 18.85 -28.11 -2.65
CA LYS A 466 18.77 -29.51 -2.17
C LYS A 466 20.13 -30.04 -1.70
N LYS A 467 21.22 -29.70 -2.39
CA LYS A 467 22.58 -30.07 -1.96
C LYS A 467 22.95 -29.44 -0.63
N TRP A 468 22.68 -28.14 -0.45
CA TRP A 468 22.91 -27.47 0.83
C TRP A 468 22.07 -28.06 1.96
N MET A 469 20.81 -28.40 1.69
CA MET A 469 19.94 -29.03 2.68
C MET A 469 20.49 -30.38 3.15
N VAL A 470 20.98 -31.22 2.24
CA VAL A 470 21.65 -32.49 2.56
C VAL A 470 22.90 -32.25 3.42
N GLU A 471 23.74 -31.28 3.04
CA GLU A 471 24.96 -30.93 3.80
C GLU A 471 24.63 -30.43 5.21
N LEU A 472 23.56 -29.63 5.35
CA LEU A 472 23.08 -29.14 6.64
C LEU A 472 22.38 -30.21 7.48
N GLY A 473 22.09 -31.38 6.91
CA GLY A 473 21.36 -32.45 7.57
C GLY A 473 19.89 -32.10 7.81
N ILE A 474 19.26 -31.38 6.88
CA ILE A 474 17.83 -31.05 6.88
C ILE A 474 17.13 -31.59 5.62
N ASP A 475 15.96 -32.17 5.80
CA ASP A 475 15.07 -32.68 4.74
C ASP A 475 13.89 -31.72 4.45
N GLY A 476 13.70 -30.69 5.28
CA GLY A 476 12.71 -29.63 5.13
C GLY A 476 13.23 -28.30 5.68
N LEU A 477 12.82 -27.19 5.05
CA LEU A 477 13.29 -25.84 5.42
C LEU A 477 12.87 -25.44 6.84
N GLU A 478 11.79 -25.98 7.39
CA GLU A 478 11.33 -25.74 8.75
C GLU A 478 12.30 -26.24 9.84
N LYS A 479 13.25 -27.12 9.48
CA LYS A 479 14.27 -27.66 10.40
C LYS A 479 15.52 -26.77 10.51
N ILE A 480 15.69 -25.79 9.61
CA ILE A 480 16.79 -24.84 9.69
C ILE A 480 16.50 -23.77 10.74
N GLY A 481 17.53 -23.23 11.38
CA GLY A 481 17.35 -22.13 12.32
C GLY A 481 18.65 -21.42 12.67
N ARG A 482 18.57 -20.44 13.58
CA ARG A 482 19.73 -19.67 14.08
C ARG A 482 20.88 -20.54 14.59
N LYS A 483 20.59 -21.79 14.93
CA LYS A 483 21.61 -22.77 15.33
C LYS A 483 22.62 -23.09 14.21
N ASN A 484 22.17 -23.01 12.96
CA ASN A 484 22.96 -23.24 11.75
C ASN A 484 23.77 -22.03 11.29
N LEU A 485 23.66 -20.87 11.95
CA LEU A 485 24.33 -19.64 11.52
C LEU A 485 25.58 -19.35 12.34
N ARG A 486 26.66 -18.91 11.68
CA ARG A 486 27.82 -18.28 12.31
C ARG A 486 28.19 -16.99 11.62
N ALA A 487 28.63 -16.01 12.39
CA ALA A 487 29.31 -14.83 11.86
C ALA A 487 30.78 -15.16 11.56
N ASN A 488 31.29 -14.66 10.44
CA ASN A 488 32.66 -14.88 9.98
C ASN A 488 33.65 -13.92 10.66
N ASP A 489 33.17 -12.77 11.11
CA ASP A 489 33.96 -11.78 11.82
C ASP A 489 33.26 -11.24 13.08
N HIS A 490 34.04 -10.55 13.89
CA HIS A 490 33.58 -9.99 15.16
C HIS A 490 32.51 -8.91 14.97
N ASN A 491 32.58 -8.12 13.90
CA ASN A 491 31.64 -7.03 13.67
C ASN A 491 30.24 -7.60 13.38
N THR A 492 30.14 -8.53 12.44
CA THR A 492 28.89 -9.22 12.12
C THR A 492 28.33 -9.95 13.34
N ALA A 493 29.18 -10.61 14.14
CA ALA A 493 28.76 -11.23 15.41
C ALA A 493 28.19 -10.20 16.40
N ALA A 494 28.82 -9.03 16.51
CA ALA A 494 28.42 -7.96 17.41
C ALA A 494 27.09 -7.32 17.02
N ILE A 495 26.82 -7.13 15.73
CA ILE A 495 25.59 -6.46 15.27
C ILE A 495 24.39 -7.41 15.10
N SER A 496 24.62 -8.69 14.78
CA SER A 496 23.55 -9.64 14.47
C SER A 496 23.10 -10.50 15.66
N GLY A 497 23.95 -10.61 16.69
CA GLY A 497 23.77 -11.56 17.79
C GLY A 497 24.07 -13.01 17.42
N LEU A 498 24.60 -13.27 16.23
CA LEU A 498 25.05 -14.59 15.82
C LEU A 498 26.33 -15.00 16.56
N ARG A 499 26.56 -16.31 16.63
CA ARG A 499 27.79 -16.88 17.19
C ARG A 499 28.94 -16.66 16.22
N LEU A 500 30.07 -16.14 16.69
CA LEU A 500 31.29 -16.04 15.90
C LEU A 500 31.81 -17.45 15.55
N ILE A 501 32.40 -17.63 14.36
CA ILE A 501 33.03 -18.89 13.98
C ILE A 501 34.07 -19.32 15.04
N GLY A 502 34.08 -20.60 15.40
CA GLY A 502 34.90 -21.12 16.50
C GLY A 502 34.33 -20.87 17.91
N TYR A 503 33.24 -20.10 18.06
CA TYR A 503 32.57 -19.88 19.33
C TYR A 503 31.25 -20.67 19.43
N ASN A 504 31.01 -21.24 20.61
CA ASN A 504 29.78 -21.97 20.91
C ASN A 504 28.67 -21.09 21.49
N ARG A 505 28.96 -19.84 21.85
CA ARG A 505 28.03 -18.87 22.45
C ARG A 505 28.13 -17.50 21.77
N PRO A 506 27.04 -16.72 21.74
CA PRO A 506 27.09 -15.33 21.28
C PRO A 506 28.07 -14.49 22.10
N LEU A 507 28.47 -13.34 21.54
CA LEU A 507 29.33 -12.39 22.24
C LEU A 507 28.67 -11.91 23.55
N PRO A 508 29.45 -11.58 24.60
CA PRO A 508 28.91 -11.24 25.92
C PRO A 508 27.84 -10.14 25.96
N MET A 509 27.89 -9.18 25.03
CA MET A 509 26.89 -8.11 24.92
C MET A 509 25.46 -8.63 24.64
N TRP A 510 25.33 -9.77 23.98
CA TRP A 510 24.04 -10.41 23.67
C TRP A 510 23.57 -11.39 24.76
N LEU A 511 24.37 -11.60 25.81
CA LEU A 511 24.04 -12.51 26.91
C LEU A 511 23.36 -11.80 28.09
N ARG A 512 23.27 -10.46 28.06
CA ARG A 512 22.63 -9.68 29.13
C ARG A 512 21.12 -9.60 28.88
N LYS A 513 20.35 -10.19 29.80
CA LYS A 513 18.90 -10.01 29.94
C LYS A 513 18.61 -8.90 30.94
#